data_AF-A0A2E3EI49-F1
#
_entry.id   AF-A0A2E3EI49-F1
#
_cell.length_a   1.000
_cell.length_b   1.000
_cell.length_c   1.000
_cell.angle_alpha   90.00
_cell.angle_beta   90.00
_cell.angle_gamma   90.00
#
_symmetry.space_group_name_H-M   'P 1'
#
loop_
_entity.id
_entity.type
_entity.pdbx_description
1 polymer ?
#
loop_
_entity_poly.entity_id
_entity_poly.type
_entity_poly.pdbx_seq_one_letter_code
_entity_poly.pdbx_strand_id
1 'polypeptide(L)'
;MAGDRSDKLSSVLYSWDGEPKSVPKKIRSFVNLNPEAIAPISGSGKILILSDDGTVAHRVDQEDSFDKLVDGKCACKSLKDPRKKRFRSLTLNLNKQSVR
;
A
#
# COMPACT_ATOMS: atom_id res chain seq x y z
N MET A 1 0.50 8.81 5.02
CA MET A 1 -0.62 7.91 5.39
C MET A 1 -0.05 6.91 6.39
N ALA A 2 -0.76 6.59 7.47
CA ALA A 2 -0.35 5.54 8.41
C ALA A 2 -1.54 4.60 8.56
N GLY A 3 -1.41 3.36 8.10
CA GLY A 3 -2.46 2.35 8.20
C GLY A 3 -2.25 1.41 9.37
N ASP A 4 -3.34 0.79 9.79
CA ASP A 4 -3.38 -0.10 10.94
C ASP A 4 -2.59 -1.39 10.72
N ARG A 5 -2.28 -2.11 11.81
CA ARG A 5 -1.45 -3.33 11.81
C ARG A 5 -2.12 -4.58 11.20
N SER A 6 -3.05 -4.44 10.26
CA SER A 6 -3.85 -5.58 9.82
C SER A 6 -3.72 -5.89 8.32
N ASP A 7 -3.45 -7.16 8.05
CA ASP A 7 -3.56 -7.81 6.73
C ASP A 7 -5.02 -7.87 6.21
N LYS A 8 -5.97 -7.18 6.87
CA LYS A 8 -7.41 -7.22 6.60
C LYS A 8 -7.99 -5.91 6.07
N LEU A 9 -7.19 -4.84 6.00
CA LEU A 9 -7.71 -3.54 5.56
C LEU A 9 -7.73 -3.43 4.05
N SER A 10 -8.87 -2.98 3.53
CA SER A 10 -9.02 -2.56 2.15
C SER A 10 -8.80 -1.05 2.06
N SER A 11 -7.85 -0.62 1.23
CA SER A 11 -7.64 0.78 0.92
C SER A 11 -8.39 1.14 -0.36
N VAL A 12 -8.84 2.38 -0.50
CA VAL A 12 -9.60 2.82 -1.68
C VAL A 12 -9.00 4.11 -2.23
N LEU A 13 -8.75 4.13 -3.54
CA LEU A 13 -8.34 5.31 -4.28
C LEU A 13 -9.57 6.04 -4.80
N TYR A 14 -9.64 7.34 -4.53
CA TYR A 14 -10.65 8.25 -5.05
C TYR A 14 -9.99 9.36 -5.88
N SER A 15 -10.71 9.90 -6.86
CA SER A 15 -10.41 11.18 -7.51
C SER A 15 -11.40 12.24 -7.08
N TRP A 16 -10.93 13.46 -6.89
CA TRP A 16 -11.73 14.62 -6.56
C TRP A 16 -11.23 15.82 -7.37
N ASP A 17 -12.14 16.68 -7.82
CA ASP A 17 -11.82 17.88 -8.60
C ASP A 17 -11.46 19.09 -7.72
N GLY A 18 -11.61 18.97 -6.39
CA GLY A 18 -11.32 20.04 -5.43
C GLY A 18 -12.52 20.91 -5.08
N GLU A 19 -13.67 20.72 -5.73
CA GLU A 19 -14.86 21.52 -5.47
C GLU A 19 -15.54 21.09 -4.16
N PRO A 20 -15.87 22.01 -3.22
CA PRO A 20 -16.37 21.67 -1.89
C PRO A 20 -17.65 20.80 -1.86
N LYS A 21 -18.44 20.85 -2.93
CA LYS A 21 -19.71 20.10 -3.04
C LYS A 21 -19.62 18.88 -3.95
N SER A 22 -18.49 18.64 -4.62
CA SER A 22 -18.36 17.48 -5.49
C SER A 22 -18.07 16.23 -4.67
N VAL A 23 -18.68 15.12 -5.08
CA VAL A 23 -18.49 13.82 -4.42
C VAL A 23 -17.26 13.15 -5.03
N PRO A 24 -16.25 12.75 -4.22
CA PRO A 24 -15.10 12.01 -4.73
C PRO A 24 -15.52 10.73 -5.46
N LYS A 25 -14.98 10.51 -6.64
CA LYS A 25 -15.27 9.33 -7.47
C LYS A 25 -14.29 8.22 -7.11
N LYS A 26 -14.82 7.05 -6.76
CA LYS A 26 -13.99 5.86 -6.51
C LYS A 26 -13.30 5.42 -7.81
N ILE A 27 -11.98 5.31 -7.77
CA ILE A 27 -11.17 4.76 -8.88
C ILE A 27 -10.95 3.27 -8.67
N ARG A 28 -10.47 2.86 -7.48
CA ARG A 28 -10.02 1.48 -7.24
C ARG A 28 -10.07 1.10 -5.77
N SER A 29 -10.53 -0.11 -5.47
CA SER A 29 -10.29 -0.74 -4.18
C SER A 29 -9.05 -1.64 -4.26
N PHE A 30 -8.28 -1.64 -3.19
CA PHE A 30 -7.13 -2.50 -2.98
C PHE A 30 -7.47 -3.51 -1.89
N VAL A 31 -7.21 -4.78 -2.17
CA VAL A 31 -7.32 -5.86 -1.19
C VAL A 31 -5.90 -6.26 -0.82
N ASN A 32 -5.62 -6.35 0.48
CA ASN A 32 -4.32 -6.72 1.04
C ASN A 32 -3.17 -5.78 0.63
N LEU A 33 -3.45 -4.55 0.22
CA LEU A 33 -2.45 -3.54 -0.13
C LEU A 33 -2.85 -2.24 0.53
N ASN A 34 -1.93 -1.67 1.30
CA ASN A 34 -2.10 -0.40 1.97
C ASN A 34 -1.10 0.61 1.39
N PRO A 35 -1.51 1.42 0.40
CA PRO A 35 -0.60 2.37 -0.23
C PRO A 35 -0.15 3.48 0.71
N GLU A 36 1.12 3.83 0.64
CA GLU A 36 1.71 4.94 1.40
C GLU A 36 2.17 6.09 0.50
N ALA A 37 2.40 5.82 -0.78
CA ALA A 37 2.77 6.83 -1.76
C ALA A 37 2.09 6.59 -3.13
N ILE A 38 1.89 7.70 -3.84
CA ILE A 38 1.36 7.74 -5.20
C ILE A 38 2.28 8.66 -6.01
N ALA A 39 2.71 8.22 -7.18
CA ALA A 39 3.55 9.02 -8.07
C ALA A 39 2.99 9.01 -9.50
N PRO A 40 2.84 10.17 -10.17
CA PRO A 40 2.48 10.20 -11.58
C PRO A 40 3.62 9.67 -12.45
N ILE A 41 3.27 8.96 -13.53
CA ILE A 41 4.21 8.59 -14.60
C ILE A 41 4.03 9.60 -15.74
N SER A 42 4.94 10.57 -15.83
CA SER A 42 4.89 11.68 -16.77
C SER A 42 4.60 11.23 -18.20
N GLY A 43 3.68 11.94 -18.88
CA GLY A 43 3.31 11.68 -20.28
C GLY A 43 2.48 10.42 -20.55
N SER A 44 2.09 9.65 -19.53
CA SER A 44 1.46 8.34 -19.73
C SER A 44 0.01 8.21 -19.29
N GLY A 45 -0.54 9.20 -18.54
CA GLY A 45 -1.85 9.08 -17.90
C GLY A 45 -1.92 7.94 -16.87
N LYS A 46 -0.77 7.49 -16.36
CA LYS A 46 -0.66 6.42 -15.35
C LYS A 46 -0.12 6.97 -14.04
N ILE A 47 -0.42 6.28 -12.97
CA ILE A 47 0.15 6.50 -11.64
C ILE A 47 0.76 5.20 -11.12
N LEU A 48 1.80 5.34 -10.31
CA LEU A 48 2.41 4.29 -9.52
C LEU A 48 1.86 4.39 -8.10
N ILE A 49 1.30 3.29 -7.61
CA ILE A 49 0.85 3.10 -6.23
C ILE A 49 1.93 2.30 -5.51
N LEU A 50 2.41 2.79 -4.38
CA LEU A 50 3.54 2.22 -3.64
C LEU A 50 3.13 1.87 -2.21
N SER A 51 3.60 0.74 -1.71
CA SER A 51 3.44 0.27 -0.33
C SER A 51 4.75 -0.34 0.15
N ASP A 52 5.19 -0.01 1.35
CA ASP A 52 6.43 -0.51 1.96
C ASP A 52 6.23 -1.78 2.80
N ASP A 53 5.00 -2.32 2.80
CA ASP A 53 4.57 -3.45 3.62
C ASP A 53 4.91 -3.31 5.10
N GLY A 54 5.12 -2.09 5.61
CA GLY A 54 5.74 -1.84 6.90
C GLY A 54 5.06 -2.59 8.06
N THR A 55 3.74 -2.73 8.01
CA THR A 55 2.94 -3.45 9.02
C THR A 55 2.60 -4.90 8.66
N VAL A 56 2.88 -5.36 7.44
CA VAL A 56 2.59 -6.73 6.99
C VAL A 56 3.47 -7.72 7.76
N ALA A 57 2.85 -8.78 8.27
CA ALA A 57 3.52 -9.78 9.08
C ALA A 57 4.23 -10.85 8.23
N HIS A 58 5.52 -11.08 8.48
CA HIS A 58 6.34 -12.09 7.81
C HIS A 58 6.86 -13.12 8.80
N ARG A 59 6.89 -14.39 8.37
CA ARG A 59 7.47 -15.47 9.16
C ARG A 59 8.99 -15.38 9.10
N VAL A 60 9.63 -15.35 10.26
CA VAL A 60 11.08 -15.17 10.41
C VAL A 60 11.57 -15.82 11.70
N ASP A 61 12.89 -15.96 11.84
CA ASP A 61 13.52 -16.33 13.10
C ASP A 61 13.69 -15.10 14.01
N GLN A 62 13.75 -15.30 15.33
CA GLN A 62 13.80 -14.19 16.30
C GLN A 62 15.06 -13.32 16.12
N GLU A 63 16.15 -13.91 15.65
CA GLU A 63 17.41 -13.21 15.36
C GLU A 63 17.28 -12.18 14.23
N ASP A 64 16.34 -12.38 13.29
CA ASP A 64 16.11 -11.52 12.13
C ASP A 64 15.23 -10.29 12.45
N SER A 65 14.63 -10.22 13.64
CA SER A 65 13.68 -9.16 14.04
C SER A 65 14.21 -8.34 15.20
N PHE A 66 14.01 -7.02 15.14
CA PHE A 66 14.20 -6.12 16.29
C PHE A 66 13.13 -6.32 17.37
N ASP A 67 11.91 -6.68 16.96
CA ASP A 67 10.78 -6.91 17.85
C ASP A 67 10.68 -8.38 18.26
N LYS A 68 10.06 -8.63 19.42
CA LYS A 68 9.66 -9.98 19.82
C LYS A 68 8.65 -10.54 18.81
N LEU A 69 8.86 -11.77 18.36
CA LEU A 69 7.94 -12.43 17.43
C LEU A 69 6.59 -12.72 18.09
N VAL A 70 5.52 -12.61 17.29
CA VAL A 70 4.17 -13.07 17.62
C VAL A 70 3.82 -14.17 16.63
N ASP A 71 3.56 -15.38 17.12
CA ASP A 71 3.30 -16.58 16.30
C ASP A 71 4.36 -16.86 15.22
N GLY A 72 5.63 -16.61 15.56
CA GLY A 72 6.76 -16.77 14.63
C GLY A 72 6.81 -15.73 13.52
N LYS A 73 6.14 -14.58 13.69
CA LYS A 73 6.11 -13.48 12.72
C LYS A 73 6.53 -12.15 13.33
N CYS A 74 7.08 -11.27 12.49
CA CYS A 74 7.28 -9.85 12.79
C CYS A 74 6.74 -8.97 11.65
N ALA A 75 6.54 -7.68 11.91
CA ALA A 75 6.21 -6.74 10.85
C ALA A 75 7.42 -6.51 9.93
N CYS A 76 7.22 -6.22 8.65
CA CYS A 76 8.29 -5.93 7.68
C CYS A 76 9.25 -4.84 8.18
N LYS A 77 8.72 -3.78 8.81
CA LYS A 77 9.54 -2.70 9.38
C LYS A 77 10.49 -3.15 10.48
N SER A 78 10.14 -4.23 11.18
CA SER A 78 10.87 -4.80 12.31
C SER A 78 12.01 -5.73 11.87
N LEU A 79 12.12 -6.05 10.56
CA LEU A 79 13.23 -6.82 10.01
C LEU A 79 14.56 -6.07 10.15
N LYS A 80 15.58 -6.76 10.65
CA LYS A 80 16.94 -6.22 10.79
C LYS A 80 17.65 -6.07 9.45
N ASP A 81 17.58 -7.10 8.61
CA ASP A 81 18.19 -7.05 7.28
C ASP A 81 17.31 -6.22 6.34
N PRO A 82 17.79 -5.04 5.86
CA PRO A 82 17.02 -4.22 4.95
C PRO A 82 16.71 -4.92 3.61
N ARG A 83 17.51 -5.92 3.22
CA ARG A 83 17.31 -6.69 1.98
C ARG A 83 16.12 -7.66 2.08
N LYS A 84 15.69 -7.99 3.30
CA LYS A 84 14.48 -8.80 3.56
C LYS A 84 13.21 -7.95 3.56
N LYS A 85 13.31 -6.62 3.57
CA LYS A 85 12.15 -5.73 3.49
C LYS A 85 11.52 -5.80 2.10
N ARG A 86 10.19 -5.72 2.06
CA ARG A 86 9.40 -5.87 0.84
C ARG A 86 8.72 -4.55 0.52
N PHE A 87 8.78 -4.17 -0.74
CA PHE A 87 8.04 -3.04 -1.28
C PHE A 87 7.18 -3.56 -2.42
N ARG A 88 5.93 -3.12 -2.47
CA ARG A 88 4.98 -3.47 -3.53
C ARG A 88 4.63 -2.23 -4.32
N SER A 89 4.51 -2.43 -5.63
CA SER A 89 4.12 -1.38 -6.55
C SER A 89 3.03 -1.87 -7.50
N LEU A 90 2.07 -1.00 -7.81
CA LEU A 90 1.06 -1.23 -8.83
C LEU A 90 0.99 -0.01 -9.76
N THR A 91 1.02 -0.25 -11.07
CA THR A 91 0.73 0.80 -12.05
C THR A 91 -0.76 0.80 -12.38
N LEU A 92 -1.42 1.96 -12.20
CA LEU A 92 -2.80 2.18 -12.60
C LEU A 92 -2.86 3.12 -13.80
N ASN A 93 -3.70 2.79 -14.77
CA ASN A 93 -4.00 3.66 -15.91
C ASN A 93 -5.26 4.47 -15.60
N LEU A 94 -5.15 5.80 -15.58
CA LEU A 94 -6.27 6.71 -15.28
C LEU A 94 -7.12 7.00 -16.53
N ASN A 95 -6.60 6.74 -17.73
CA ASN A 95 -7.31 6.98 -19.00
C ASN A 95 -8.34 5.89 -19.32
N LYS A 96 -8.28 4.74 -18.62
CA LYS A 96 -9.34 3.72 -18.67
C LYS A 96 -10.31 3.96 -17.52
N GLN A 97 -11.27 4.86 -17.71
CA GLN A 97 -12.50 4.79 -16.92
C GLN A 97 -13.16 3.44 -17.22
N SER A 98 -13.05 2.48 -16.30
CA SER A 98 -13.81 1.25 -16.39
C SER A 98 -15.27 1.58 -16.15
N VAL A 99 -15.98 1.83 -17.24
CA VAL A 99 -17.43 1.67 -17.30
C VAL A 99 -17.71 0.19 -17.05
N ARG A 100 -18.19 -0.13 -15.85
CA ARG A 100 -19.27 -1.09 -15.53
C ARG A 100 -19.27 -1.41 -14.04
#